data_AF-Q5D1A1-F1
#
_entry.id   AF-Q5D1A1-F1
#
_cell.length_a   1.000
_cell.length_b   1.000
_cell.length_c   1.000
_cell.angle_alpha   90.00
_cell.angle_beta   90.00
_cell.angle_gamma   90.00
#
_symmetry.space_group_name_H-M   'P 1'
#
loop_
_entity.id
_entity.type
_entity.pdbx_description
1 polymer ?
#
loop_
_entity_poly.entity_id
_entity_poly.type
_entity_poly.pdbx_seq_one_letter_code
_entity_poly.pdbx_strand_id
1 'polypeptide(L)'
;RAKTIADEITTAEDKEYGLLNSKKYIPTSGNTIGYTFNAIDGLVLGANYLFAQERALNEYDPALGKIGEVGVGKISNGIQVGAKYDANNIIVGIAYGRTNYKDTNYQKKRSSSSSSSNYYYIYQGKKEEVNGALASLGYRFSDLGLLVSLDSGYAKTKNYKAKHEKSYFVSPGFQYEL
;
A
#
# COMPACT_ATOMS: atom_id res chain seq x y z
N ARG A 1 5.59 9.36 -12.19
CA ARG A 1 5.85 8.63 -10.92
C ARG A 1 6.04 7.16 -11.28
N ALA A 2 6.98 6.46 -10.65
CA ALA A 2 7.22 5.03 -10.92
C ALA A 2 6.04 4.18 -10.42
N LYS A 3 5.62 3.21 -11.22
CA LYS A 3 4.60 2.19 -10.88
C LYS A 3 5.27 1.03 -10.12
N THR A 4 4.53 0.35 -9.26
CA THR A 4 5.04 -0.83 -8.50
C THR A 4 4.44 -2.13 -9.04
N ILE A 5 5.00 -3.28 -8.65
CA ILE A 5 4.47 -4.60 -9.05
C ILE A 5 3.00 -4.80 -8.62
N ALA A 6 2.56 -4.12 -7.56
CA ALA A 6 1.16 -4.15 -7.13
C ALA A 6 0.20 -3.46 -8.12
N ASP A 7 0.70 -2.52 -8.93
CA ASP A 7 -0.04 -1.89 -10.03
C ASP A 7 -0.24 -2.87 -11.20
N GLU A 8 0.69 -3.80 -11.42
CA GLU A 8 0.66 -4.77 -12.53
C GLU A 8 -0.14 -6.04 -12.24
N ILE A 9 -0.46 -6.28 -10.97
CA ILE A 9 -1.17 -7.49 -10.51
C ILE A 9 -2.69 -7.33 -10.57
N THR A 10 -3.21 -6.11 -10.47
CA THR A 10 -4.66 -5.88 -10.53
C THR A 10 -5.11 -5.92 -12.00
N THR A 11 -6.08 -6.77 -12.33
CA THR A 11 -6.49 -6.99 -13.74
C THR A 11 -7.66 -6.10 -14.17
N ALA A 12 -8.42 -5.55 -13.22
CA ALA A 12 -9.48 -4.61 -13.48
C ALA A 12 -8.95 -3.21 -13.82
N GLU A 13 -9.22 -2.70 -15.03
CA GLU A 13 -9.08 -1.27 -15.34
C GLU A 13 -10.29 -0.51 -14.78
N ASP A 14 -10.05 0.36 -13.79
CA ASP A 14 -11.08 1.21 -13.20
C ASP A 14 -11.34 2.42 -14.12
N LYS A 15 -12.35 2.31 -15.00
CA LYS A 15 -12.87 3.47 -15.75
C LYS A 15 -13.80 4.28 -14.83
N GLU A 16 -13.22 5.35 -14.28
CA GLU A 16 -13.90 6.55 -13.78
C GLU A 16 -14.81 6.45 -12.53
N TYR A 17 -15.13 5.24 -12.03
CA TYR A 17 -15.97 5.05 -10.83
C TYR A 17 -15.33 4.16 -9.76
N GLY A 18 -14.09 4.45 -9.37
CA GLY A 18 -13.52 4.29 -8.01
C GLY A 18 -13.89 3.08 -7.13
N LEU A 19 -14.12 1.89 -7.68
CA LEU A 19 -14.51 0.70 -6.91
C LEU A 19 -13.30 -0.08 -6.36
N LEU A 20 -12.09 0.14 -6.89
CA LEU A 20 -10.87 -0.56 -6.48
C LEU A 20 -9.72 0.42 -6.17
N ASN A 21 -9.65 0.88 -4.93
CA ASN A 21 -8.53 1.70 -4.46
C ASN A 21 -7.39 0.82 -3.91
N SER A 22 -6.68 0.11 -4.79
CA SER A 22 -5.52 -0.74 -4.47
C SER A 22 -4.43 -0.02 -3.66
N LYS A 23 -4.31 1.31 -3.80
CA LYS A 23 -3.43 2.19 -2.99
C LYS A 23 -3.69 2.11 -1.48
N LYS A 24 -4.91 1.71 -1.06
CA LYS A 24 -5.28 1.55 0.35
C LYS A 24 -4.68 0.29 0.98
N TYR A 25 -4.31 -0.70 0.16
CA TYR A 25 -3.82 -2.01 0.60
C TYR A 25 -2.30 -2.12 0.46
N ILE A 26 -1.77 -1.65 -0.68
CA ILE A 26 -0.34 -1.53 -0.95
C ILE A 26 -0.11 -0.19 -1.67
N PRO A 27 0.87 0.64 -1.28
CA PRO A 27 1.16 1.86 -2.03
C PRO A 27 1.58 1.51 -3.47
N THR A 28 0.73 1.82 -4.46
CA THR A 28 1.00 1.55 -5.89
C THR A 28 1.78 2.66 -6.59
N SER A 29 2.12 3.74 -5.87
CA SER A 29 2.93 4.85 -6.39
C SER A 29 3.67 5.57 -5.26
N GLY A 30 4.89 6.05 -5.54
CA GLY A 30 5.75 6.77 -4.59
C GLY A 30 7.17 6.92 -5.13
N ASN A 31 8.11 7.40 -4.30
CA ASN A 31 9.54 7.25 -4.59
C ASN A 31 9.89 5.79 -4.30
N THR A 32 10.01 4.97 -5.34
CA THR A 32 10.27 3.53 -5.23
C THR A 32 11.47 3.16 -6.08
N ILE A 33 12.21 2.16 -5.65
CA ILE A 33 13.11 1.40 -6.51
C ILE A 33 12.58 -0.02 -6.60
N GLY A 34 12.56 -0.56 -7.81
CA GLY A 34 11.99 -1.87 -8.10
C GLY A 34 12.92 -2.67 -8.99
N TYR A 35 12.91 -3.98 -8.79
CA TYR A 35 13.50 -4.93 -9.72
C TYR A 35 12.42 -5.91 -10.16
N THR A 36 12.32 -6.09 -11.47
CA THR A 36 11.41 -7.03 -12.11
C THR A 36 12.24 -8.06 -12.86
N PHE A 37 11.95 -9.33 -12.64
CA PHE A 37 12.66 -10.46 -13.23
C PHE A 37 11.69 -11.33 -14.01
N ASN A 38 11.91 -11.43 -15.32
CA ASN A 38 11.20 -12.36 -16.19
C ASN A 38 11.85 -13.73 -16.04
N ALA A 39 11.23 -14.62 -15.27
CA ALA A 39 11.83 -15.90 -14.89
C ALA A 39 11.73 -16.92 -16.02
N ILE A 40 10.51 -17.13 -16.50
CA ILE A 40 10.18 -17.97 -17.66
C ILE A 40 9.09 -17.26 -18.46
N ASP A 41 8.76 -17.80 -19.63
CA ASP A 41 7.66 -17.25 -20.43
C ASP A 41 6.36 -17.22 -19.61
N GLY A 42 5.67 -16.08 -19.68
CA GLY A 42 4.49 -15.77 -18.87
C GLY A 42 4.75 -15.49 -17.38
N LEU A 43 5.90 -15.84 -16.78
CA LEU A 43 6.16 -15.65 -15.34
C LEU A 43 7.11 -14.47 -15.05
N VAL A 44 6.57 -13.49 -14.34
CA VAL A 44 7.30 -12.31 -13.87
C VAL A 44 7.32 -12.28 -12.35
N LEU A 45 8.50 -12.03 -11.77
CA LEU A 45 8.69 -11.77 -10.35
C LEU A 45 9.05 -10.29 -10.15
N GLY A 46 8.56 -9.67 -9.09
CA GLY A 46 8.87 -8.28 -8.78
C GLY A 46 9.14 -8.06 -7.30
N ALA A 47 10.12 -7.22 -7.00
CA ALA A 47 10.39 -6.73 -5.66
C ALA A 47 10.57 -5.21 -5.69
N ASN A 48 9.95 -4.51 -4.75
CA ASN A 48 9.98 -3.05 -4.68
C ASN A 48 10.29 -2.59 -3.25
N TYR A 49 11.16 -1.60 -3.14
CA TYR A 49 11.38 -0.83 -1.91
C TYR A 49 10.79 0.57 -2.08
N LEU A 50 9.95 0.95 -1.13
CA LEU A 50 9.31 2.26 -1.07
C LEU A 50 10.06 3.13 -0.07
N PHE A 51 10.58 4.25 -0.55
CA PHE A 51 11.23 5.25 0.27
C PHE A 51 10.21 6.06 1.06
N ALA A 52 10.71 6.75 2.09
CA ALA A 52 9.93 7.67 2.88
C ALA A 52 9.21 8.72 2.01
N GLN A 53 7.96 9.02 2.36
CA GLN A 53 7.16 10.05 1.71
C GLN A 53 7.03 11.25 2.65
N GLU A 54 7.10 12.45 2.07
CA GLU A 54 6.88 13.73 2.76
C GLU A 54 7.81 13.95 3.96
N ARG A 55 8.99 14.52 3.68
CA ARG A 55 9.93 14.99 4.70
C ARG A 55 9.62 16.45 5.05
N ALA A 56 9.83 16.81 6.31
CA ALA A 56 9.73 18.20 6.75
C ALA A 56 10.84 19.03 6.07
N LEU A 57 10.47 19.76 5.04
CA LEU A 57 11.35 20.69 4.34
C LEU A 57 10.93 22.10 4.76
N ASN A 58 11.84 22.79 5.46
CA ASN A 58 11.88 24.23 5.69
C ASN A 58 11.21 24.80 6.95
N GLU A 59 10.66 24.01 7.87
CA GLU A 59 10.27 24.54 9.19
C GLU A 59 10.38 23.46 10.28
N TYR A 60 10.89 23.84 11.46
CA TYR A 60 10.79 23.00 12.65
C TYR A 60 9.32 23.03 13.11
N ASP A 61 8.54 22.05 12.67
CA ASP A 61 7.22 21.82 13.23
C ASP A 61 7.33 20.86 14.42
N PRO A 62 7.02 21.30 15.66
CA PRO A 62 7.03 20.44 16.84
C PRO A 62 6.04 19.25 16.75
N ALA A 63 5.14 19.24 15.77
CA ALA A 63 4.26 18.11 15.43
C ALA A 63 4.83 17.17 14.34
N LEU A 64 5.77 17.61 13.49
CA LEU A 64 6.34 16.81 12.39
C LEU A 64 7.77 16.30 12.65
N GLY A 65 8.48 16.86 13.64
CA GLY A 65 9.85 16.47 13.97
C GLY A 65 10.90 17.41 13.37
N LYS A 66 12.18 17.04 13.48
CA LYS A 66 13.31 17.87 13.00
C LYS A 66 13.26 18.04 11.47
N ILE A 67 13.86 19.12 10.99
CA ILE A 67 14.04 19.38 9.55
C ILE A 67 14.72 18.16 8.89
N GLY A 68 14.16 17.69 7.77
CA GLY A 68 14.66 16.52 7.03
C GLY A 68 14.15 15.15 7.53
N GLU A 69 13.45 15.09 8.66
CA GLU A 69 12.76 13.87 9.10
C GLU A 69 11.45 13.65 8.34
N VAL A 70 11.01 12.40 8.31
CA VAL A 70 9.71 12.00 7.77
C VAL A 70 8.61 12.54 8.68
N GLY A 71 7.58 13.16 8.10
CA GLY A 71 6.45 13.67 8.89
C GLY A 71 5.71 12.55 9.62
N VAL A 72 5.17 12.84 10.81
CA VAL A 72 4.47 11.84 11.61
C VAL A 72 3.17 11.39 10.93
N GLY A 73 2.94 10.07 10.92
CA GLY A 73 1.87 9.37 10.19
C GLY A 73 2.05 9.30 8.68
N LYS A 74 3.21 9.74 8.17
CA LYS A 74 3.59 9.53 6.78
C LYS A 74 4.37 8.23 6.63
N ILE A 75 4.43 7.74 5.40
CA ILE A 75 5.13 6.49 5.09
C ILE A 75 6.62 6.70 5.37
N SER A 76 7.15 5.89 6.29
CA SER A 76 8.57 5.85 6.61
C SER A 76 9.32 5.01 5.59
N ASN A 77 8.80 3.82 5.30
CA ASN A 77 9.32 2.93 4.27
C ASN A 77 8.33 1.80 3.99
N GLY A 78 8.55 1.07 2.91
CA GLY A 78 7.81 -0.16 2.63
C GLY A 78 8.58 -1.14 1.77
N ILE A 79 8.16 -2.39 1.81
CA ILE A 79 8.63 -3.45 0.92
C ILE A 79 7.43 -4.11 0.26
N GLN A 80 7.59 -4.51 -0.99
CA GLN A 80 6.59 -5.25 -1.74
C GLN A 80 7.27 -6.33 -2.55
N VAL A 81 6.65 -7.50 -2.64
CA VAL A 81 7.09 -8.60 -3.49
C VAL A 81 5.87 -9.21 -4.16
N GLY A 82 6.06 -9.74 -5.36
CA GLY A 82 4.97 -10.39 -6.08
C GLY A 82 5.45 -11.24 -7.23
N ALA A 83 4.50 -12.03 -7.75
CA ALA A 83 4.66 -12.85 -8.93
C ALA A 83 3.39 -12.74 -9.78
N LYS A 84 3.55 -12.71 -11.09
CA LYS A 84 2.46 -12.77 -12.06
C LYS A 84 2.79 -13.81 -13.11
N TYR A 85 1.87 -14.74 -13.31
CA TYR A 85 1.85 -15.67 -14.42
C TYR A 85 0.74 -15.25 -15.39
N ASP A 86 1.07 -15.06 -16.65
CA ASP A 86 0.14 -14.67 -17.72
C ASP A 86 0.55 -15.39 -19.01
N ALA A 87 0.07 -16.62 -19.16
CA ALA A 87 0.31 -17.46 -20.34
C ALA A 87 -0.69 -18.61 -20.39
N ASN A 88 -0.83 -19.24 -21.56
CA ASN A 88 -1.71 -20.40 -21.77
C ASN A 88 -3.16 -20.15 -21.31
N ASN A 89 -3.70 -18.97 -21.62
CA ASN A 89 -5.05 -18.53 -21.23
C ASN A 89 -5.29 -18.39 -19.73
N ILE A 90 -4.26 -18.53 -18.90
CA ILE A 90 -4.38 -18.45 -17.45
C ILE A 90 -3.62 -17.23 -16.96
N ILE A 91 -4.27 -16.46 -16.10
CA ILE A 91 -3.66 -15.34 -15.39
C ILE A 91 -3.70 -15.66 -13.90
N VAL A 92 -2.54 -15.65 -13.25
CA VAL A 92 -2.43 -15.79 -11.80
C VAL A 92 -1.51 -14.69 -11.29
N GLY A 93 -1.96 -13.92 -10.32
CA GLY A 93 -1.15 -12.89 -9.68
C GLY A 93 -1.17 -13.06 -8.17
N ILE A 94 -0.02 -12.89 -7.52
CA ILE A 94 0.07 -12.76 -6.07
C ILE A 94 1.02 -11.63 -5.70
N ALA A 95 0.65 -10.81 -4.73
CA ALA A 95 1.51 -9.80 -4.15
C ALA A 95 1.38 -9.77 -2.63
N TYR A 96 2.48 -9.42 -1.97
CA TYR A 96 2.52 -9.09 -0.56
C TYR A 96 3.28 -7.79 -0.37
N GLY A 97 2.79 -6.95 0.52
CA GLY A 97 3.43 -5.68 0.86
C GLY A 97 3.34 -5.37 2.34
N ARG A 98 4.40 -4.77 2.87
CA ARG A 98 4.42 -4.18 4.21
C ARG A 98 4.85 -2.73 4.12
N THR A 99 4.06 -1.85 4.72
CA THR A 99 4.35 -0.41 4.79
C THR A 99 4.40 0.01 6.25
N ASN A 100 5.47 0.70 6.64
CA ASN A 100 5.64 1.27 7.96
C ASN A 100 5.42 2.78 7.92
N TYR A 101 4.80 3.31 8.96
CA TYR A 101 4.51 4.73 9.10
C TYR A 101 5.35 5.31 10.24
N LYS A 102 5.80 6.55 10.09
CA LYS A 102 6.52 7.25 11.17
C LYS A 102 5.53 7.50 12.30
N ASP A 103 5.81 6.94 13.47
CA ASP A 103 5.10 7.30 14.71
C ASP A 103 5.98 8.18 15.60
N THR A 104 5.38 8.91 16.53
CA THR A 104 6.09 9.83 17.41
C THR A 104 5.39 9.94 18.76
N ASN A 105 6.11 9.63 19.84
CA ASN A 105 5.65 9.77 21.22
C ASN A 105 5.91 11.18 21.79
N TYR A 106 5.67 12.24 20.99
CA TYR A 106 5.88 13.61 21.49
C TYR A 106 4.75 14.01 22.44
N GLN A 107 5.11 14.13 23.72
CA GLN A 107 4.26 14.69 24.75
C GLN A 107 4.45 16.20 24.82
N LYS A 108 3.38 16.97 24.62
CA LYS A 108 3.41 18.40 24.90
C LYS A 108 3.06 18.60 26.38
N LYS A 109 3.98 19.20 27.12
CA LYS A 109 3.65 19.79 28.43
C LYS A 109 2.84 21.05 28.18
N ARG A 110 1.67 21.17 28.81
CA ARG A 110 0.95 22.44 28.88
C ARG A 110 1.67 23.30 29.91
N SER A 111 2.19 24.46 29.51
CA SER A 111 2.68 25.47 30.47
C SER A 111 1.47 26.07 31.17
N SER A 112 1.03 25.44 32.25
CA SER A 112 0.04 26.00 33.16
C SER A 112 0.72 26.27 34.49
N SER A 113 0.80 27.56 34.83
CA SER A 113 1.21 28.08 36.14
C SER A 113 0.21 27.66 37.21
N SER A 114 0.35 26.42 37.70
CA SER A 114 -0.24 25.85 38.93
C SER A 114 -0.14 24.33 38.86
N SER A 115 0.08 23.70 40.01
CA SER A 115 0.64 22.36 40.24
C SER A 115 -0.12 21.13 39.71
N SER A 116 -0.64 21.16 38.47
CA SER A 116 -1.26 20.00 37.81
C SER A 116 -0.78 19.90 36.35
N SER A 117 0.21 19.04 36.12
CA SER A 117 0.77 18.77 34.78
C SER A 117 -0.16 17.84 34.00
N ASN A 118 -1.00 18.40 33.13
CA ASN A 118 -1.73 17.62 32.13
C ASN A 118 -0.87 17.42 30.88
N TYR A 119 -0.48 16.18 30.62
CA TYR A 119 0.22 15.77 29.41
C TYR A 119 -0.79 15.46 28.31
N TYR A 120 -0.59 15.98 27.10
CA TYR A 120 -1.35 15.55 25.93
C TYR A 120 -0.40 15.25 24.76
N TYR A 121 -0.71 14.19 24.03
CA TYR A 121 0.05 13.77 22.86
C TYR A 121 -0.38 14.63 21.66
N ILE A 122 0.58 15.27 20.98
CA ILE A 122 0.32 16.12 19.79
C ILE A 122 -0.06 15.24 18.60
N TYR A 123 0.48 14.02 18.57
CA TYR A 123 0.18 13.01 17.57
C TYR A 123 -0.18 11.71 18.28
N GLN A 124 -1.38 11.19 18.04
CA GLN A 124 -1.75 9.82 18.41
C GLN A 124 -1.70 9.00 17.14
N GLY A 125 -0.48 8.65 16.70
CA GLY A 125 -0.25 8.01 15.41
C GLY A 125 -1.15 6.81 15.22
N LYS A 126 -2.12 6.97 14.32
CA LYS A 126 -3.23 6.04 14.22
C LYS A 126 -2.84 4.74 13.54
N LYS A 127 -1.70 4.67 12.84
CA LYS A 127 -1.25 3.52 12.05
C LYS A 127 0.27 3.40 12.16
N GLU A 128 0.77 2.23 12.56
CA GLU A 128 2.21 1.93 12.64
C GLU A 128 2.67 1.14 11.42
N GLU A 129 1.84 0.17 11.02
CA GLU A 129 2.20 -0.84 10.04
C GLU A 129 0.96 -1.33 9.32
N VAL A 130 1.05 -1.41 7.99
CA VAL A 130 0.03 -2.05 7.14
C VAL A 130 0.68 -3.23 6.45
N ASN A 131 0.10 -4.41 6.62
CA ASN A 131 0.45 -5.60 5.84
C ASN A 131 -0.70 -5.88 4.88
N GLY A 132 -0.40 -5.94 3.60
CA GLY A 132 -1.35 -6.22 2.53
C GLY A 132 -0.95 -7.46 1.75
N ALA A 133 -1.94 -8.23 1.31
CA ALA A 133 -1.78 -9.29 0.34
C ALA A 133 -2.85 -9.13 -0.75
N LEU A 134 -2.47 -9.37 -2.00
CA LEU A 134 -3.35 -9.34 -3.17
C LEU A 134 -3.21 -10.68 -3.90
N ALA A 135 -4.31 -11.18 -4.44
CA ALA A 135 -4.31 -12.36 -5.28
C ALA A 135 -5.34 -12.21 -6.40
N SER A 136 -4.96 -12.67 -7.59
CA SER A 136 -5.75 -12.57 -8.82
C SER A 136 -5.73 -13.90 -9.55
N LEU A 137 -6.88 -14.31 -10.08
CA LEU A 137 -7.03 -15.49 -10.91
C LEU A 137 -7.93 -15.16 -12.10
N GLY A 138 -7.51 -15.49 -13.31
CA GLY A 138 -8.29 -15.27 -14.52
C GLY A 138 -8.09 -16.35 -15.57
N TYR A 139 -9.09 -16.47 -16.45
CA TYR A 139 -9.06 -17.37 -17.59
C TYR A 139 -9.55 -16.65 -18.85
N ARG A 140 -8.82 -16.84 -19.96
CA ARG A 140 -9.12 -16.27 -21.28
C ARG A 140 -9.73 -17.34 -22.19
N PHE A 141 -11.00 -17.17 -22.52
CA PHE A 141 -11.69 -17.95 -23.53
C PHE A 141 -11.34 -17.38 -24.91
N SER A 142 -10.27 -17.90 -25.51
CA SER A 142 -9.76 -17.45 -26.82
C SER A 142 -10.85 -17.47 -27.90
N ASP A 143 -11.66 -18.52 -27.94
CA ASP A 143 -12.72 -18.70 -28.94
C ASP A 143 -13.84 -17.65 -28.84
N LEU A 144 -13.97 -17.00 -27.68
CA LEU A 144 -15.02 -16.03 -27.37
C LEU A 144 -14.49 -14.60 -27.21
N GLY A 145 -13.17 -14.39 -27.29
CA GLY A 145 -12.57 -13.09 -26.96
C GLY A 145 -12.87 -12.61 -25.53
N LEU A 146 -13.16 -13.55 -24.61
CA LEU A 146 -13.68 -13.25 -23.28
C LEU A 146 -12.64 -13.58 -22.21
N LEU A 147 -12.38 -12.63 -21.32
CA LEU A 147 -11.62 -12.84 -20.09
C LEU A 147 -12.56 -12.76 -18.89
N VAL A 148 -12.49 -13.78 -18.03
CA VAL A 148 -13.15 -13.81 -16.73
C VAL A 148 -12.08 -13.84 -15.65
N SER A 149 -12.15 -12.94 -14.69
CA SER A 149 -11.20 -12.86 -13.58
C SER A 149 -11.85 -12.68 -12.23
N LEU A 150 -11.08 -12.98 -11.19
CA LEU A 150 -11.41 -12.77 -9.79
C LEU A 150 -10.18 -12.17 -9.12
N ASP A 151 -10.33 -10.95 -8.65
CA ASP A 151 -9.33 -10.25 -7.87
C ASP A 151 -9.75 -10.23 -6.39
N SER A 152 -8.78 -10.39 -5.50
CA SER A 152 -9.02 -10.39 -4.05
C SER A 152 -7.88 -9.70 -3.32
N GLY A 153 -8.19 -9.16 -2.15
CA GLY A 153 -7.19 -8.53 -1.32
C GLY A 153 -7.53 -8.56 0.15
N TYR A 154 -6.47 -8.54 0.95
CA TYR A 154 -6.51 -8.49 2.40
C TYR A 154 -5.50 -7.48 2.91
N ALA A 155 -5.89 -6.67 3.90
CA ALA A 155 -4.96 -5.83 4.64
C ALA A 155 -5.22 -5.85 6.15
N LYS A 156 -4.13 -5.78 6.91
CA LYS A 156 -4.15 -5.62 8.37
C LYS A 156 -3.34 -4.39 8.75
N THR A 157 -4.01 -3.41 9.34
CA THR A 157 -3.41 -2.21 9.91
C THR A 157 -3.21 -2.41 11.40
N LYS A 158 -1.95 -2.37 11.85
CA LYS A 158 -1.58 -2.33 13.27
C LYS A 158 -1.52 -0.88 13.73
N ASN A 159 -2.13 -0.63 14.88
CA ASN A 159 -2.31 0.69 15.46
C ASN A 159 -1.77 0.64 16.90
N TYR A 160 -0.89 1.58 17.26
CA TYR A 160 -0.16 1.57 18.54
C TYR A 160 -1.08 1.59 19.79
N LYS A 161 -2.24 2.24 19.68
CA LYS A 161 -3.19 2.50 20.79
C LYS A 161 -4.66 2.28 20.44
N ALA A 162 -4.94 1.77 19.26
CA ALA A 162 -6.31 1.52 18.79
C ALA A 162 -6.47 0.06 18.38
N LYS A 163 -7.71 -0.41 18.27
CA LYS A 163 -7.98 -1.73 17.71
C LYS A 163 -7.35 -1.84 16.32
N HIS A 164 -6.75 -2.99 16.03
CA HIS A 164 -6.25 -3.29 14.70
C HIS A 164 -7.41 -3.31 13.70
N GLU A 165 -7.19 -2.71 12.54
CA GLU A 165 -8.17 -2.69 11.46
C GLU A 165 -7.84 -3.80 10.46
N LYS A 166 -8.85 -4.55 10.05
CA LYS A 166 -8.74 -5.54 8.97
C LYS A 166 -9.64 -5.09 7.82
N SER A 167 -9.16 -5.22 6.59
CA SER A 167 -9.93 -4.90 5.39
C SER A 167 -9.76 -6.03 4.39
N TYR A 168 -10.82 -6.35 3.65
CA TYR A 168 -10.82 -7.35 2.60
C TYR A 168 -11.66 -6.86 1.42
N PHE A 169 -11.35 -7.33 0.22
CA PHE A 169 -12.19 -7.16 -0.95
C PHE A 169 -12.14 -8.41 -1.83
N VAL A 170 -13.20 -8.62 -2.58
CA VAL A 170 -13.30 -9.61 -3.64
C VAL A 170 -14.05 -8.94 -4.79
N SER A 171 -13.48 -8.97 -5.99
CA SER A 171 -14.04 -8.32 -7.17
C SER A 171 -13.97 -9.26 -8.37
N PRO A 172 -15.12 -9.68 -8.93
CA PRO A 172 -15.14 -10.36 -10.21
C PRO A 172 -14.87 -9.36 -11.35
N GLY A 173 -14.26 -9.83 -12.44
CA GLY A 173 -13.95 -9.07 -13.63
C GLY A 173 -14.40 -9.80 -14.90
N PHE A 174 -14.92 -9.04 -15.85
CA PHE A 174 -15.32 -9.52 -17.17
C PHE A 174 -14.82 -8.52 -18.22
N GLN A 175 -14.04 -8.99 -19.18
CA GLN A 175 -13.52 -8.18 -20.27
C GLN A 175 -13.78 -8.90 -21.59
N TYR A 176 -14.31 -8.15 -22.56
CA TYR A 176 -14.59 -8.64 -23.89
C TYR A 176 -13.73 -7.86 -24.89
N GLU A 177 -12.90 -8.56 -25.65
CA GLU A 177 -12.14 -7.99 -26.76
C GLU A 177 -12.96 -8.14 -28.05
N LEU A 178 -13.30 -7.01 -28.66
CA LEU A 178 -13.94 -6.91 -29.99
C LEU A 178 -12.88 -6.94 -31.10
#